data_AF-A0A839TRS5-F1
#
_entry.id   AF-A0A839TRS5-F1
#
_cell.length_a   1.000
_cell.length_b   1.000
_cell.length_c   1.000
_cell.angle_alpha   90.00
_cell.angle_beta   90.00
_cell.angle_gamma   90.00
#
_symmetry.space_group_name_H-M   'P 1'
#
loop_
_entity.id
_entity.type
_entity.pdbx_description
1 polymer ?
#
loop_
_entity_poly.entity_id
_entity_poly.type
_entity_poly.pdbx_seq_one_letter_code
_entity_poly.pdbx_strand_id
1 'polypeptide(L)'
;MKKRFKWGLALGLAIMLIVLAGCQAVGGLDVNKAVLSTLDVKSSEAKSSLSLELVPADSGLTAEDKQMIDLINSISLTIDSARTQDANTGSVEGAVKVNGKQIPFHLSVDKDNLALSLEGMTQPVVIPMNGMEGMEGLTMTGLQMSNEGALKMVKDVGGFLIKHAPNPSSIALSSVTDKVNGESVSLQKLHIDIRGDELAGLVKGFLTSVSQDKEGLKEMISAVYDVYYPIFESAFSQSGEDMDDMAAAFGTPESVLKDKDAAVTYLTDEALKALNEFLPQYDDTVKEMMAEPDMSVILGKDTVLSLDFFLDSKLQIRKQNMDLTIQIPQGEGVPVKQVKVHSQSETWNVNQPVSVNKVDTSKGVWEPSFIGVTPGEVIRHLDAKSDLYRLLTEDAKITQKQISLTTRQNAEDDDDYWYYPEAIIVNNTTMVPIKYVADQLDAQLKWNGATKQLTLVEDLKGTRIVIKEGSKQASIDGKTVTLTQPVINRDGSLYVPLRFVADAFGTKVNWDKSEQLVTIERE
;
A
#
# COMPACT_ATOMS: atom_id res chain seq x y z
N MET A 1 11.91 14.09 -18.23
CA MET A 1 12.61 13.00 -17.51
C MET A 1 13.50 13.50 -16.36
N LYS A 2 14.45 14.43 -16.55
CA LYS A 2 15.40 14.86 -15.49
C LYS A 2 14.77 15.37 -14.18
N LYS A 3 13.70 16.19 -14.23
CA LYS A 3 13.04 16.71 -13.01
C LYS A 3 12.34 15.61 -12.19
N ARG A 4 11.59 14.71 -12.82
CA ARG A 4 10.93 13.57 -12.16
C ARG A 4 11.94 12.59 -11.56
N PHE A 5 13.06 12.36 -12.25
CA PHE A 5 14.15 11.52 -11.75
C PHE A 5 14.83 12.11 -10.51
N LYS A 6 15.13 13.42 -10.50
CA LYS A 6 15.70 14.11 -9.32
C LYS A 6 14.77 14.04 -8.10
N TRP A 7 13.48 14.26 -8.30
CA TRP A 7 12.47 14.12 -7.24
C TRP A 7 12.33 12.69 -6.73
N GLY A 8 12.34 11.70 -7.63
CA GLY A 8 12.35 10.28 -7.27
C GLY A 8 13.60 9.88 -6.48
N LEU A 9 14.77 10.39 -6.87
CA LEU A 9 16.04 10.15 -6.17
C LEU A 9 16.04 10.77 -4.77
N ALA A 10 15.60 12.02 -4.62
CA ALA A 10 15.56 12.69 -3.32
C ALA A 10 14.53 12.08 -2.37
N LEU A 11 13.35 11.71 -2.88
CA LEU A 11 12.36 10.96 -2.11
C LEU A 11 12.92 9.58 -1.72
N GLY A 12 13.60 8.89 -2.64
CA GLY A 12 14.28 7.63 -2.38
C GLY A 12 15.38 7.75 -1.33
N LEU A 13 16.15 8.83 -1.34
CA LEU A 13 17.18 9.13 -0.32
C LEU A 13 16.56 9.42 1.05
N ALA A 14 15.49 10.21 1.09
CA ALA A 14 14.75 10.47 2.33
C ALA A 14 14.10 9.20 2.88
N ILE A 15 13.56 8.32 2.02
CA ILE A 15 13.02 7.00 2.41
C ILE A 15 14.16 6.07 2.87
N MET A 16 15.34 6.16 2.25
CA MET A 16 16.53 5.40 2.65
C MET A 16 17.05 5.75 4.06
N LEU A 17 16.56 6.80 4.72
CA LEU A 17 16.79 7.00 6.16
C LEU A 17 16.42 5.74 6.95
N ILE A 18 15.36 5.04 6.55
CA ILE A 18 14.87 3.82 7.22
C ILE A 18 15.81 2.62 6.97
N VAL A 19 16.56 2.62 5.87
CA VAL A 19 17.28 1.44 5.35
C VAL A 19 18.79 1.49 5.67
N LEU A 20 19.37 2.67 5.87
CA LEU A 20 20.83 2.85 5.95
C LEU A 20 21.43 2.94 7.36
N ALA A 21 20.68 2.60 8.40
CA ALA A 21 21.20 2.51 9.77
C ALA A 21 21.92 1.18 10.03
N GLY A 22 22.83 0.76 9.15
CA GLY A 22 23.66 -0.41 9.41
C GLY A 22 24.95 0.04 10.09
N CYS A 23 25.17 -0.45 11.32
CA CYS A 23 26.30 -0.03 12.11
C CYS A 23 27.34 -1.14 12.17
N GLN A 24 28.61 -0.78 11.99
CA GLN A 24 29.72 -1.62 12.45
C GLN A 24 29.67 -1.70 13.99
N ALA A 25 30.49 -2.57 14.60
CA ALA A 25 30.49 -2.73 16.05
C ALA A 25 30.64 -1.37 16.79
N VAL A 26 29.62 -0.95 17.53
CA VAL A 26 29.59 0.33 18.25
C VAL A 26 29.73 0.02 19.73
N GLY A 27 30.79 0.53 20.38
CA GLY A 27 30.97 0.35 21.82
C GLY A 27 31.03 -1.12 22.28
N GLY A 28 31.39 -2.06 21.39
CA GLY A 28 31.43 -3.50 21.66
C GLY A 28 30.11 -4.25 21.39
N LEU A 29 29.04 -3.56 20.98
CA LEU A 29 27.81 -4.18 20.49
C LEU A 29 27.97 -4.58 19.02
N ASP A 30 27.71 -5.86 18.71
CA ASP A 30 27.61 -6.37 17.35
C ASP A 30 26.19 -6.09 16.80
N VAL A 31 26.05 -4.96 16.10
CA VAL A 31 24.77 -4.50 15.57
C VAL A 31 24.26 -5.41 14.45
N ASN A 32 25.15 -6.01 13.65
CA ASN A 32 24.77 -6.98 12.63
C ASN A 32 24.10 -8.20 13.28
N LYS A 33 24.75 -8.77 14.30
CA LYS A 33 24.18 -9.88 15.06
C LYS A 33 22.86 -9.49 15.74
N ALA A 34 22.76 -8.29 16.28
CA ALA A 34 21.53 -7.81 16.89
C ALA A 34 20.36 -7.75 15.90
N VAL A 35 20.55 -7.10 14.75
CA VAL A 35 19.51 -6.98 13.71
C VAL A 35 19.14 -8.36 13.16
N LEU A 36 20.11 -9.21 12.82
CA LEU A 36 19.84 -10.56 12.32
C LEU A 36 19.15 -11.45 13.36
N SER A 37 19.41 -11.26 14.66
CA SER A 37 18.74 -12.03 15.71
C SER A 37 17.24 -11.74 15.83
N THR A 38 16.77 -10.59 15.32
CA THR A 38 15.33 -10.31 15.24
C THR A 38 14.60 -11.28 14.31
N LEU A 39 15.29 -11.76 13.27
CA LEU A 39 14.78 -12.77 12.33
C LEU A 39 14.78 -14.19 12.93
N ASP A 40 15.40 -14.40 14.10
CA ASP A 40 15.36 -15.66 14.85
C ASP A 40 14.20 -15.73 15.86
N VAL A 41 13.43 -14.66 16.00
CA VAL A 41 12.28 -14.61 16.90
C VAL A 41 11.15 -15.47 16.33
N LYS A 42 10.81 -16.56 17.03
CA LYS A 42 9.75 -17.49 16.65
C LYS A 42 8.42 -17.16 17.31
N SER A 43 8.49 -16.63 18.54
CA SER A 43 7.32 -16.24 19.32
C SER A 43 7.63 -14.99 20.12
N SER A 44 6.63 -14.15 20.33
CA SER A 44 6.74 -12.95 21.17
C SER A 44 5.38 -12.36 21.48
N GLU A 45 5.35 -11.51 22.49
CA GLU A 45 4.28 -10.54 22.68
C GLU A 45 4.84 -9.15 22.50
N ALA A 46 4.04 -8.24 21.94
CA ALA A 46 4.46 -6.88 21.71
C ALA A 46 3.29 -5.90 21.86
N LYS A 47 3.65 -4.64 22.06
CA LYS A 47 2.74 -3.50 21.90
C LYS A 47 3.48 -2.42 21.12
N SER A 48 2.75 -1.60 20.38
CA SER A 48 3.34 -0.50 19.65
C SER A 48 2.33 0.62 19.42
N SER A 49 2.84 1.80 19.09
CA SER A 49 2.01 2.89 18.59
C SER A 49 2.71 3.58 17.45
N LEU A 50 1.93 3.99 16.45
CA LEU A 50 2.38 4.78 15.30
C LEU A 50 1.49 6.02 15.19
N SER A 51 2.11 7.18 15.06
CA SER A 51 1.43 8.44 14.79
C SER A 51 2.13 9.22 13.70
N LEU A 52 1.33 9.91 12.88
CA LEU A 52 1.79 10.83 11.86
C LEU A 52 1.28 12.24 12.19
N GLU A 53 2.15 13.23 12.06
CA GLU A 53 1.83 14.64 12.28
C GLU A 53 2.28 15.44 11.04
N LEU A 54 1.31 16.03 10.37
CA LEU A 54 1.50 17.07 9.38
C LEU A 54 1.56 18.42 10.08
N VAL A 55 2.70 19.10 9.97
CA VAL A 55 2.84 20.46 10.48
C VAL A 55 2.37 21.44 9.39
N PRO A 56 1.35 22.27 9.66
CA PRO A 56 0.83 23.22 8.68
C PRO A 56 1.88 24.24 8.22
N ALA A 57 1.79 24.67 6.97
CA ALA A 57 2.53 25.81 6.46
C ALA A 57 2.19 27.10 7.24
N ASP A 58 3.13 28.05 7.30
CA ASP A 58 2.95 29.27 8.10
C ASP A 58 1.91 30.23 7.51
N SER A 59 1.56 30.10 6.23
CA SER A 59 0.58 30.93 5.54
C SER A 59 0.00 30.21 4.31
N GLY A 60 -1.04 30.78 3.68
CA GLY A 60 -1.60 30.24 2.44
C GLY A 60 -2.57 29.06 2.59
N LEU A 61 -2.94 28.67 3.81
CA LEU A 61 -3.86 27.57 4.07
C LEU A 61 -5.31 27.96 3.78
N THR A 62 -5.97 27.18 2.92
CA THR A 62 -7.42 27.20 2.76
C THR A 62 -8.12 26.56 3.96
N ALA A 63 -9.45 26.66 4.04
CA ALA A 63 -10.22 25.96 5.05
C ALA A 63 -10.17 24.43 4.85
N GLU A 64 -10.16 23.99 3.60
CA GLU A 64 -10.05 22.58 3.22
C GLU A 64 -8.69 22.00 3.61
N ASP A 65 -7.60 22.75 3.41
CA ASP A 65 -6.25 22.35 3.84
C ASP A 65 -6.20 22.08 5.35
N LYS A 66 -6.76 22.99 6.15
CA LYS A 66 -6.82 22.84 7.61
C LYS A 66 -7.62 21.62 8.01
N GLN A 67 -8.78 21.41 7.38
CA GLN A 67 -9.62 20.25 7.65
C GLN A 67 -8.90 18.93 7.33
N MET A 68 -8.18 18.86 6.20
CA MET A 68 -7.41 17.68 5.83
C MET A 68 -6.24 17.44 6.80
N ILE A 69 -5.50 18.48 7.17
CA ILE A 69 -4.39 18.38 8.11
C ILE A 69 -4.90 17.93 9.49
N ASP A 70 -5.97 18.53 9.99
CA ASP A 70 -6.57 18.17 11.29
C ASP A 70 -7.07 16.72 11.27
N LEU A 71 -7.71 16.29 10.17
CA LEU A 71 -8.13 14.90 9.98
C LEU A 71 -6.93 13.95 10.04
N ILE A 72 -5.88 14.20 9.25
CA ILE A 72 -4.70 13.33 9.21
C ILE A 72 -4.00 13.29 10.57
N ASN A 73 -3.85 14.43 11.25
CA ASN A 73 -3.24 14.53 12.58
C ASN A 73 -4.07 13.85 13.67
N SER A 74 -5.36 13.65 13.43
CA SER A 74 -6.22 12.88 14.34
C SER A 74 -6.02 11.38 14.23
N ILE A 75 -5.35 10.90 13.16
CA ILE A 75 -5.15 9.48 12.89
C ILE A 75 -3.97 8.95 13.70
N SER A 76 -4.23 7.93 14.51
CA SER A 76 -3.16 7.14 15.13
C SER A 76 -3.54 5.67 15.22
N LEU A 77 -2.54 4.81 15.16
CA LEU A 77 -2.68 3.37 15.31
C LEU A 77 -2.03 2.96 16.62
N THR A 78 -2.80 2.30 17.49
CA THR A 78 -2.26 1.63 18.68
C THR A 78 -2.43 0.13 18.52
N ILE A 79 -1.36 -0.61 18.79
CA ILE A 79 -1.35 -2.06 18.96
C ILE A 79 -1.14 -2.30 20.45
N ASP A 80 -2.22 -2.66 21.14
CA ASP A 80 -2.20 -2.88 22.58
C ASP A 80 -1.65 -4.27 22.92
N SER A 81 -1.89 -5.24 22.03
CA SER A 81 -1.39 -6.61 22.15
C SER A 81 -1.21 -7.27 20.79
N ALA A 82 0.03 -7.36 20.31
CA ALA A 82 0.45 -8.29 19.28
C ALA A 82 1.00 -9.57 19.94
N ARG A 83 0.57 -10.73 19.45
CA ARG A 83 0.97 -12.05 19.94
C ARG A 83 1.38 -12.88 18.74
N THR A 84 2.64 -13.27 18.70
CA THR A 84 3.16 -14.22 17.71
C THR A 84 3.44 -15.52 18.44
N GLN A 85 2.72 -16.59 18.07
CA GLN A 85 2.94 -17.91 18.63
C GLN A 85 3.99 -18.69 17.82
N ASP A 86 3.92 -18.58 16.51
CA ASP A 86 4.85 -19.18 15.55
C ASP A 86 4.80 -18.42 14.22
N ALA A 87 5.57 -18.89 13.22
CA ALA A 87 5.71 -18.22 11.93
C ALA A 87 4.41 -18.06 11.13
N ASN A 88 3.36 -18.84 11.43
CA ASN A 88 2.09 -18.80 10.71
C ASN A 88 0.91 -18.44 11.61
N THR A 89 1.12 -18.27 12.92
CA THR A 89 0.05 -18.10 13.89
C THR A 89 0.30 -16.86 14.74
N GLY A 90 -0.59 -15.87 14.61
CA GLY A 90 -0.49 -14.61 15.32
C GLY A 90 -1.83 -13.93 15.56
N SER A 91 -1.86 -12.97 16.46
CA SER A 91 -3.01 -12.08 16.67
C SER A 91 -2.58 -10.67 17.02
N VAL A 92 -3.34 -9.68 16.61
CA VAL A 92 -3.12 -8.26 16.91
C VAL A 92 -4.42 -7.66 17.40
N GLU A 93 -4.40 -7.10 18.60
CA GLU A 93 -5.48 -6.30 19.17
C GLU A 93 -5.00 -4.87 19.33
N GLY A 94 -5.85 -3.92 18.95
CA GLY A 94 -5.50 -2.52 18.96
C GLY A 94 -6.68 -1.63 18.62
N ALA A 95 -6.39 -0.38 18.31
CA ALA A 95 -7.40 0.55 17.82
C ALA A 95 -6.84 1.55 16.82
N VAL A 96 -7.68 1.95 15.89
CA VAL A 96 -7.47 3.12 15.05
C VAL A 96 -8.20 4.28 15.69
N LYS A 97 -7.48 5.35 16.02
CA LYS A 97 -8.10 6.62 16.42
C LYS A 97 -8.22 7.53 15.21
N VAL A 98 -9.36 8.19 15.08
CA VAL A 98 -9.64 9.17 14.03
C VAL A 98 -10.71 10.13 14.53
N ASN A 99 -10.51 11.44 14.37
CA ASN A 99 -11.42 12.50 14.83
C ASN A 99 -11.88 12.33 16.30
N GLY A 100 -10.97 11.90 17.18
CA GLY A 100 -11.27 11.66 18.60
C GLY A 100 -12.10 10.41 18.90
N LYS A 101 -12.54 9.68 17.87
CA LYS A 101 -13.16 8.36 18.01
C LYS A 101 -12.08 7.29 18.02
N GLN A 102 -12.35 6.20 18.71
CA GLN A 102 -11.48 5.04 18.77
C GLN A 102 -12.26 3.86 18.19
N ILE A 103 -11.70 3.21 17.17
CA ILE A 103 -12.27 2.03 16.51
C ILE A 103 -11.35 0.85 16.84
N PRO A 104 -11.66 0.07 17.88
CA PRO A 104 -10.99 -1.18 18.18
C PRO A 104 -11.02 -2.16 17.02
N PHE A 105 -9.94 -2.90 16.88
CA PHE A 105 -9.84 -4.01 15.94
C PHE A 105 -9.15 -5.20 16.61
N HIS A 106 -9.48 -6.38 16.10
CA HIS A 106 -8.85 -7.64 16.46
C HIS A 106 -8.59 -8.43 15.18
N LEU A 107 -7.32 -8.66 14.89
CA LEU A 107 -6.85 -9.46 13.78
C LEU A 107 -6.29 -10.77 14.34
N SER A 108 -6.60 -11.90 13.73
CA SER A 108 -5.91 -13.17 13.99
C SER A 108 -5.61 -13.88 12.68
N VAL A 109 -4.40 -14.43 12.58
CA VAL A 109 -3.93 -15.19 11.43
C VAL A 109 -3.54 -16.57 11.91
N ASP A 110 -3.95 -17.59 11.16
CA ASP A 110 -3.39 -18.93 11.21
C ASP A 110 -3.07 -19.43 9.80
N LYS A 111 -2.61 -20.68 9.69
CA LYS A 111 -2.23 -21.31 8.43
C LYS A 111 -3.35 -21.32 7.37
N ASP A 112 -4.61 -21.28 7.78
CA ASP A 112 -5.74 -21.47 6.89
C ASP A 112 -6.48 -20.13 6.65
N ASN A 113 -6.47 -19.21 7.63
CA ASN A 113 -7.32 -18.03 7.59
C ASN A 113 -6.66 -16.77 8.16
N LEU A 114 -7.02 -15.63 7.59
CA LEU A 114 -6.95 -14.33 8.26
C LEU A 114 -8.36 -13.93 8.67
N ALA A 115 -8.55 -13.62 9.95
CA ALA A 115 -9.81 -13.15 10.50
C ALA A 115 -9.63 -11.75 11.09
N LEU A 116 -10.53 -10.81 10.75
CA LEU A 116 -10.54 -9.44 11.21
C LEU A 116 -11.89 -9.09 11.81
N SER A 117 -11.91 -8.69 13.07
CA SER A 117 -13.04 -8.03 13.71
C SER A 117 -12.72 -6.55 13.89
N LEU A 118 -13.68 -5.70 13.54
CA LEU A 118 -13.62 -4.25 13.71
C LEU A 118 -14.88 -3.82 14.46
N GLU A 119 -14.73 -2.94 15.46
CA GLU A 119 -15.89 -2.39 16.15
C GLU A 119 -16.78 -1.66 15.15
N GLY A 120 -18.07 -2.05 15.13
CA GLY A 120 -19.05 -1.54 14.19
C GLY A 120 -19.34 -2.45 13.01
N MET A 121 -18.57 -3.52 12.79
CA MET A 121 -18.97 -4.59 11.87
C MET A 121 -19.99 -5.52 12.52
N THR A 122 -20.95 -6.02 11.73
CA THR A 122 -21.97 -6.97 12.20
C THR A 122 -21.45 -8.40 12.30
N GLN A 123 -20.40 -8.72 11.54
CA GLN A 123 -19.69 -10.00 11.55
C GLN A 123 -18.19 -9.78 11.31
N PRO A 124 -17.30 -10.62 11.85
CA PRO A 124 -15.89 -10.60 11.47
C PRO A 124 -15.70 -10.95 9.99
N VAL A 125 -14.69 -10.35 9.37
CA VAL A 125 -14.22 -10.71 8.03
C VAL A 125 -13.33 -11.93 8.16
N VAL A 126 -13.51 -12.93 7.29
CA VAL A 126 -12.58 -14.05 7.14
C VAL A 126 -12.12 -14.13 5.70
N ILE A 127 -10.80 -14.16 5.50
CA ILE A 127 -10.15 -14.36 4.22
C ILE A 127 -9.43 -15.71 4.28
N PRO A 128 -9.93 -16.73 3.56
CA PRO A 128 -9.26 -18.02 3.48
C PRO A 128 -7.95 -17.90 2.68
N MET A 129 -6.85 -18.41 3.24
CA MET A 129 -5.51 -18.35 2.64
C MET A 129 -5.30 -19.42 1.56
N ASN A 130 -6.05 -20.52 1.62
CA ASN A 130 -6.00 -21.63 0.66
C ASN A 130 -6.65 -21.32 -0.70
N GLY A 131 -7.38 -20.20 -0.83
CA GLY A 131 -8.01 -19.75 -2.07
C GLY A 131 -7.16 -18.84 -2.95
N MET A 132 -5.89 -18.60 -2.59
CA MET A 132 -4.95 -17.75 -3.34
C MET A 132 -4.13 -18.50 -4.40
N GLU A 133 -4.54 -19.72 -4.78
CA GLU A 133 -3.94 -20.50 -5.87
C GLU A 133 -3.92 -19.67 -7.17
N GLY A 134 -2.73 -19.47 -7.75
CA GLY A 134 -2.51 -18.63 -8.94
C GLY A 134 -1.98 -17.21 -8.67
N MET A 135 -1.90 -16.77 -7.42
CA MET A 135 -1.19 -15.55 -7.01
C MET A 135 0.03 -15.83 -6.11
N GLU A 136 0.49 -17.07 -6.10
CA GLU A 136 1.67 -17.52 -5.35
C GLU A 136 2.94 -16.74 -5.73
N GLY A 137 3.02 -16.16 -6.93
CA GLY A 137 4.14 -15.31 -7.35
C GLY A 137 4.01 -13.82 -6.99
N LEU A 138 2.82 -13.34 -6.59
CA LEU A 138 2.50 -11.91 -6.44
C LEU A 138 2.04 -11.51 -5.03
N THR A 139 1.79 -12.48 -4.16
CA THR A 139 1.31 -12.25 -2.80
C THR A 139 2.46 -12.30 -1.79
N MET A 140 2.33 -11.55 -0.69
CA MET A 140 3.20 -11.71 0.50
C MET A 140 3.20 -13.15 1.05
N THR A 141 2.22 -13.98 0.67
CA THR A 141 2.16 -15.42 0.95
C THR A 141 3.09 -16.29 0.07
N GLY A 142 3.48 -15.82 -1.13
CA GLY A 142 4.56 -16.42 -1.92
C GLY A 142 5.96 -16.19 -1.33
N LEU A 143 6.11 -15.03 -0.69
CA LEU A 143 7.23 -14.68 0.18
C LEU A 143 6.97 -15.08 1.63
N GLN A 144 6.31 -16.22 1.86
CA GLN A 144 6.14 -16.78 3.19
C GLN A 144 7.50 -16.74 3.90
N MET A 145 7.66 -15.84 4.88
CA MET A 145 8.85 -15.79 5.74
C MET A 145 9.01 -17.09 6.55
N SER A 146 8.02 -17.98 6.50
CA SER A 146 8.08 -19.36 7.00
C SER A 146 8.80 -20.33 6.05
N ASN A 147 9.10 -19.96 4.79
CA ASN A 147 10.00 -20.71 3.92
C ASN A 147 11.46 -20.48 4.36
N GLU A 148 12.14 -21.55 4.76
CA GLU A 148 13.53 -21.50 5.21
C GLU A 148 14.45 -20.85 4.17
N GLY A 149 14.17 -21.02 2.88
CA GLY A 149 14.91 -20.38 1.79
C GLY A 149 14.74 -18.87 1.75
N ALA A 150 13.51 -18.37 1.90
CA ALA A 150 13.20 -16.94 1.92
C ALA A 150 13.80 -16.27 3.18
N LEU A 151 13.66 -16.89 4.35
CA LEU A 151 14.27 -16.39 5.58
C LEU A 151 15.79 -16.35 5.49
N LYS A 152 16.42 -17.38 4.90
CA LYS A 152 17.86 -17.40 4.65
C LYS A 152 18.27 -16.28 3.71
N MET A 153 17.57 -16.07 2.60
CA MET A 153 17.84 -14.96 1.69
C MET A 153 17.75 -13.60 2.40
N VAL A 154 16.70 -13.36 3.19
CA VAL A 154 16.55 -12.11 3.96
C VAL A 154 17.73 -11.90 4.92
N LYS A 155 18.21 -12.97 5.58
CA LYS A 155 19.39 -12.90 6.45
C LYS A 155 20.67 -12.61 5.66
N ASP A 156 20.88 -13.27 4.53
CA ASP A 156 22.08 -13.10 3.70
C ASP A 156 22.12 -11.68 3.10
N VAL A 157 21.01 -11.23 2.53
CA VAL A 157 20.86 -9.87 1.98
C VAL A 157 20.99 -8.83 3.09
N GLY A 158 20.25 -8.99 4.19
CA GLY A 158 20.31 -8.07 5.33
C GLY A 158 21.72 -7.98 5.93
N GLY A 159 22.37 -9.13 6.12
CA GLY A 159 23.74 -9.20 6.61
C GLY A 159 24.75 -8.51 5.69
N PHE A 160 24.59 -8.67 4.36
CA PHE A 160 25.41 -7.95 3.37
C PHE A 160 25.17 -6.44 3.44
N LEU A 161 23.91 -5.98 3.44
CA LEU A 161 23.57 -4.56 3.52
C LEU A 161 24.14 -3.91 4.78
N ILE A 162 23.97 -4.55 5.95
CA ILE A 162 24.47 -4.02 7.23
C ILE A 162 25.99 -3.99 7.26
N LYS A 163 26.66 -5.01 6.70
CA LYS A 163 28.13 -5.07 6.62
C LYS A 163 28.73 -3.88 5.87
N HIS A 164 28.06 -3.42 4.82
CA HIS A 164 28.52 -2.32 3.96
C HIS A 164 27.97 -0.94 4.35
N ALA A 165 27.02 -0.88 5.28
CA ALA A 165 26.46 0.36 5.75
C ALA A 165 27.48 1.15 6.59
N PRO A 166 27.73 2.43 6.27
CA PRO A 166 28.60 3.28 7.07
C PRO A 166 27.88 3.78 8.34
N ASN A 167 28.66 4.02 9.39
CA ASN A 167 28.12 4.62 10.61
C ASN A 167 27.75 6.09 10.37
N PRO A 168 26.58 6.55 10.85
CA PRO A 168 26.24 7.98 10.88
C PRO A 168 27.12 8.75 11.87
N SER A 169 27.10 10.08 11.78
CA SER A 169 27.95 10.91 12.65
C SER A 169 27.50 10.89 14.12
N SER A 170 26.20 10.67 14.37
CA SER A 170 25.60 10.56 15.69
C SER A 170 25.18 9.13 15.97
N ILE A 171 26.03 8.41 16.71
CA ILE A 171 25.75 7.06 17.17
C ILE A 171 26.36 6.82 18.56
N ALA A 172 25.57 6.29 19.48
CA ALA A 172 25.99 6.10 20.85
C ALA A 172 25.43 4.80 21.44
N LEU A 173 26.27 4.10 22.21
CA LEU A 173 25.86 2.96 23.03
C LEU A 173 25.93 3.35 24.50
N SER A 174 24.86 3.08 25.24
CA SER A 174 24.82 3.27 26.69
C SER A 174 24.12 2.10 27.39
N SER A 175 24.44 1.85 28.65
CA SER A 175 23.71 0.88 29.47
C SER A 175 22.63 1.59 30.25
N VAL A 176 21.40 1.05 30.23
CA VAL A 176 20.24 1.63 30.89
C VAL A 176 19.44 0.54 31.61
N THR A 177 18.72 0.91 32.66
CA THR A 177 17.65 0.07 33.21
C THR A 177 16.34 0.76 32.89
N ASP A 178 15.47 0.08 32.16
CA ASP A 178 14.19 0.64 31.70
C ASP A 178 13.09 -0.41 31.82
N LYS A 179 11.83 0.00 31.70
CA LYS A 179 10.66 -0.87 31.76
C LYS A 179 10.32 -1.42 30.37
N VAL A 180 10.07 -2.73 30.31
CA VAL A 180 9.50 -3.46 29.18
C VAL A 180 8.25 -4.16 29.70
N ASN A 181 7.08 -3.82 29.18
CA ASN A 181 5.79 -4.30 29.68
C ASN A 181 5.63 -4.14 31.21
N GLY A 182 6.12 -3.02 31.76
CA GLY A 182 6.06 -2.72 33.19
C GLY A 182 7.17 -3.36 34.04
N GLU A 183 7.91 -4.34 33.53
CA GLU A 183 9.02 -5.01 34.23
C GLU A 183 10.35 -4.29 33.98
N SER A 184 11.16 -4.11 35.02
CA SER A 184 12.48 -3.50 34.88
C SER A 184 13.49 -4.48 34.27
N VAL A 185 14.11 -4.08 33.16
CA VAL A 185 15.09 -4.87 32.41
C VAL A 185 16.38 -4.04 32.25
N SER A 186 17.53 -4.68 32.44
CA SER A 186 18.83 -4.10 32.11
C SER A 186 19.07 -4.24 30.61
N LEU A 187 19.29 -3.11 29.92
CA LEU A 187 19.34 -3.02 28.47
C LEU A 187 20.58 -2.23 28.01
N GLN A 188 21.02 -2.51 26.79
CA GLN A 188 21.93 -1.65 26.05
C GLN A 188 21.10 -0.78 25.11
N LYS A 189 21.17 0.54 25.29
CA LYS A 189 20.53 1.52 24.41
C LYS A 189 21.52 1.92 23.31
N LEU A 190 21.21 1.52 22.08
CA LEU A 190 21.84 2.02 20.85
C LEU A 190 21.01 3.18 20.32
N HIS A 191 21.56 4.38 20.39
CA HIS A 191 20.97 5.61 19.86
C HIS A 191 21.65 6.00 18.55
N ILE A 192 20.86 6.36 17.54
CA ILE A 192 21.32 6.71 16.20
C ILE A 192 20.53 7.94 15.73
N ASP A 193 21.21 9.00 15.31
CA ASP A 193 20.57 10.06 14.51
C ASP A 193 21.18 10.10 13.10
N ILE A 194 20.32 10.14 12.10
CA ILE A 194 20.69 10.34 10.70
C ILE A 194 20.06 11.64 10.22
N ARG A 195 20.89 12.61 9.85
CA ARG A 195 20.43 13.88 9.27
C ARG A 195 20.40 13.80 7.74
N GLY A 196 19.49 14.55 7.14
CA GLY A 196 19.31 14.60 5.69
C GLY A 196 20.58 15.02 4.94
N ASP A 197 21.38 15.91 5.53
CA ASP A 197 22.63 16.41 4.94
C ASP A 197 23.77 15.39 4.97
N GLU A 198 23.64 14.32 5.77
CA GLU A 198 24.62 13.22 5.83
C GLU A 198 24.29 12.09 4.85
N LEU A 199 23.03 11.98 4.39
CA LEU A 199 22.54 10.88 3.54
C LEU A 199 23.38 10.65 2.29
N ALA A 200 23.75 11.72 1.59
CA ALA A 200 24.58 11.61 0.40
C ALA A 200 25.96 11.01 0.74
N GLY A 201 26.56 11.42 1.86
CA GLY A 201 27.82 10.84 2.33
C GLY A 201 27.68 9.35 2.69
N LEU A 202 26.60 8.98 3.38
CA LEU A 202 26.32 7.61 3.78
C LEU A 202 26.06 6.70 2.57
N VAL A 203 25.27 7.15 1.61
CA VAL A 203 25.03 6.40 0.36
C VAL A 203 26.32 6.23 -0.42
N LYS A 204 27.14 7.28 -0.55
CA LYS A 204 28.45 7.17 -1.21
C LYS A 204 29.34 6.14 -0.51
N GLY A 205 29.41 6.20 0.82
CA GLY A 205 30.19 5.27 1.63
C GLY A 205 29.74 3.82 1.45
N PHE A 206 28.42 3.59 1.48
CA PHE A 206 27.82 2.29 1.22
C PHE A 206 28.17 1.77 -0.18
N LEU A 207 27.89 2.55 -1.23
CA LEU A 207 28.16 2.15 -2.62
C LEU A 207 29.65 1.89 -2.87
N THR A 208 30.53 2.70 -2.29
CA THR A 208 31.99 2.51 -2.37
C THR A 208 32.42 1.23 -1.65
N SER A 209 31.79 0.89 -0.53
CA SER A 209 32.09 -0.35 0.20
C SER A 209 31.62 -1.58 -0.59
N VAL A 210 30.40 -1.53 -1.15
CA VAL A 210 29.85 -2.59 -2.01
C VAL A 210 30.70 -2.79 -3.27
N SER A 211 31.17 -1.72 -3.91
CA SER A 211 31.99 -1.83 -5.13
C SER A 211 33.33 -2.54 -4.92
N GLN A 212 33.76 -2.69 -3.66
CA GLN A 212 35.01 -3.35 -3.27
C GLN A 212 34.81 -4.81 -2.86
N ASP A 213 33.56 -5.28 -2.67
CA ASP A 213 33.25 -6.63 -2.20
C ASP A 213 32.52 -7.44 -3.27
N LYS A 214 33.26 -7.83 -4.31
CA LYS A 214 32.73 -8.64 -5.41
C LYS A 214 32.17 -9.97 -4.94
N GLU A 215 32.85 -10.66 -4.03
CA GLU A 215 32.42 -11.97 -3.55
C GLU A 215 31.16 -11.87 -2.68
N GLY A 216 31.09 -10.90 -1.76
CA GLY A 216 29.88 -10.67 -0.98
C GLY A 216 28.68 -10.27 -1.85
N LEU A 217 28.90 -9.43 -2.87
CA LEU A 217 27.84 -9.07 -3.82
C LEU A 217 27.36 -10.28 -4.62
N LYS A 218 28.29 -11.16 -5.02
CA LYS A 218 27.99 -12.43 -5.70
C LYS A 218 27.15 -13.36 -4.82
N GLU A 219 27.51 -13.49 -3.54
CA GLU A 219 26.76 -14.28 -2.57
C GLU A 219 25.34 -13.73 -2.36
N MET A 220 25.20 -12.41 -2.22
CA MET A 220 23.89 -11.75 -2.10
C MET A 220 23.01 -12.01 -3.32
N ILE A 221 23.54 -11.82 -4.53
CA ILE A 221 22.81 -12.06 -5.79
C ILE A 221 22.44 -13.54 -5.93
N SER A 222 23.33 -14.46 -5.54
CA SER A 222 23.06 -15.90 -5.51
C SER A 222 21.89 -16.26 -4.59
N ALA A 223 21.84 -15.66 -3.40
CA ALA A 223 20.74 -15.87 -2.45
C ALA A 223 19.39 -15.39 -3.00
N VAL A 224 19.37 -14.24 -3.70
CA VAL A 224 18.17 -13.71 -4.37
C VAL A 224 17.75 -14.63 -5.53
N TYR A 225 18.70 -15.08 -6.35
CA TYR A 225 18.45 -15.99 -7.46
C TYR A 225 17.77 -17.29 -6.98
N ASP A 226 18.29 -17.91 -5.92
CA ASP A 226 17.78 -19.18 -5.38
C ASP A 226 16.30 -19.11 -4.98
N VAL A 227 15.81 -17.94 -4.55
CA VAL A 227 14.43 -17.76 -4.12
C VAL A 227 13.52 -17.34 -5.27
N TYR A 228 13.94 -16.36 -6.07
CA TYR A 228 13.06 -15.73 -7.04
C TYR A 228 13.08 -16.40 -8.42
N TYR A 229 14.19 -16.99 -8.85
CA TYR A 229 14.28 -17.60 -10.18
C TYR A 229 13.24 -18.71 -10.39
N PRO A 230 13.05 -19.68 -9.46
CA PRO A 230 12.02 -20.71 -9.61
C PRO A 230 10.60 -20.15 -9.68
N ILE A 231 10.33 -19.07 -8.93
CA ILE A 231 9.02 -18.40 -8.93
C ILE A 231 8.77 -17.79 -10.31
N PHE A 232 9.74 -17.03 -10.84
CA PHE A 232 9.62 -16.44 -12.16
C PHE A 232 9.49 -17.50 -13.25
N GLU A 233 10.34 -18.53 -13.25
CA GLU A 233 10.27 -19.64 -14.21
C GLU A 233 8.88 -20.30 -14.21
N SER A 234 8.32 -20.55 -13.03
CA SER A 234 7.00 -21.16 -12.90
C SER A 234 5.87 -20.24 -13.38
N ALA A 235 5.96 -18.92 -13.13
CA ALA A 235 4.95 -17.95 -13.51
C ALA A 235 4.92 -17.72 -15.03
N PHE A 236 6.09 -17.55 -15.65
CA PHE A 236 6.22 -17.36 -17.11
C PHE A 236 5.84 -18.63 -17.89
N SER A 237 6.20 -19.82 -17.39
CA SER A 237 5.77 -21.08 -17.99
C SER A 237 4.24 -21.26 -18.01
N GLN A 238 3.54 -20.63 -17.06
CA GLN A 238 2.08 -20.69 -16.95
C GLN A 238 1.36 -19.60 -17.76
N SER A 239 1.99 -18.43 -17.98
CA SER A 239 1.41 -17.34 -18.78
C SER A 239 1.45 -17.61 -20.28
N GLY A 240 2.28 -18.55 -20.73
CA GLY A 240 2.51 -18.82 -22.15
C GLY A 240 3.34 -17.73 -22.84
N GLU A 241 3.96 -16.84 -22.06
CA GLU A 241 4.92 -15.84 -22.52
C GLU A 241 6.32 -16.47 -22.65
N ASP A 242 7.09 -16.02 -23.65
CA ASP A 242 8.44 -16.53 -23.88
C ASP A 242 9.40 -15.99 -22.81
N MET A 243 10.31 -16.86 -22.32
CA MET A 243 11.38 -16.46 -21.39
C MET A 243 12.31 -15.38 -21.97
N ASP A 244 12.28 -15.15 -23.28
CA ASP A 244 12.99 -14.06 -23.96
C ASP A 244 12.55 -12.67 -23.44
N ASP A 245 11.27 -12.49 -23.11
CA ASP A 245 10.76 -11.21 -22.59
C ASP A 245 11.23 -10.97 -21.14
N MET A 246 11.32 -12.04 -20.33
CA MET A 246 11.92 -11.99 -19.00
C MET A 246 13.42 -11.66 -19.09
N ALA A 247 14.14 -12.35 -19.98
CA ALA A 247 15.57 -12.13 -20.18
C ALA A 247 15.88 -10.71 -20.64
N ALA A 248 15.07 -10.17 -21.55
CA ALA A 248 15.12 -8.78 -21.98
C ALA A 248 14.86 -7.79 -20.84
N ALA A 249 13.92 -8.07 -19.93
CA ALA A 249 13.64 -7.23 -18.77
C ALA A 249 14.84 -7.12 -17.80
N PHE A 250 15.63 -8.19 -17.67
CA PHE A 250 16.88 -8.21 -16.90
C PHE A 250 18.11 -7.77 -17.71
N GLY A 251 17.96 -7.44 -18.99
CA GLY A 251 19.07 -7.04 -19.87
C GLY A 251 20.06 -8.18 -20.16
N THR A 252 19.64 -9.42 -19.95
CA THR A 252 20.48 -10.63 -19.99
C THR A 252 20.05 -11.55 -21.14
N PRO A 253 20.96 -12.30 -21.78
CA PRO A 253 20.54 -13.40 -22.66
C PRO A 253 19.80 -14.49 -21.87
N GLU A 254 18.75 -15.08 -22.43
CA GLU A 254 17.97 -16.17 -21.80
C GLU A 254 18.86 -17.34 -21.36
N SER A 255 19.83 -17.70 -22.21
CA SER A 255 20.81 -18.76 -21.94
C SER A 255 21.69 -18.49 -20.72
N VAL A 256 21.87 -17.22 -20.34
CA VAL A 256 22.64 -16.83 -19.15
C VAL A 256 21.76 -16.94 -17.90
N LEU A 257 20.48 -16.62 -17.97
CA LEU A 257 19.58 -16.67 -16.80
C LEU A 257 19.27 -18.09 -16.31
N LYS A 258 19.26 -19.08 -17.21
CA LYS A 258 18.97 -20.49 -16.89
C LYS A 258 20.10 -21.19 -16.12
N ASP A 259 21.33 -20.72 -16.27
CA ASP A 259 22.48 -21.27 -15.56
C ASP A 259 22.80 -20.36 -14.37
N LYS A 260 22.64 -20.88 -13.14
CA LYS A 260 22.83 -20.10 -11.91
C LYS A 260 24.20 -19.42 -11.88
N ASP A 261 25.27 -20.16 -12.17
CA ASP A 261 26.62 -19.64 -12.04
C ASP A 261 26.89 -18.53 -13.08
N ALA A 262 26.40 -18.72 -14.31
CA ALA A 262 26.46 -17.71 -15.37
C ALA A 262 25.62 -16.48 -15.03
N ALA A 263 24.37 -16.66 -14.59
CA ALA A 263 23.44 -15.59 -14.20
C ALA A 263 24.02 -14.74 -13.07
N VAL A 264 24.43 -15.39 -11.98
CA VAL A 264 24.97 -14.72 -10.79
C VAL A 264 26.27 -13.99 -11.15
N THR A 265 27.16 -14.61 -11.94
CA THR A 265 28.41 -13.95 -12.37
C THR A 265 28.13 -12.75 -13.25
N TYR A 266 27.25 -12.89 -14.24
CA TYR A 266 26.87 -11.80 -15.14
C TYR A 266 26.24 -10.62 -14.38
N LEU A 267 25.27 -10.88 -13.53
CA LEU A 267 24.58 -9.85 -12.74
C LEU A 267 25.54 -9.15 -11.77
N THR A 268 26.48 -9.90 -11.17
CA THR A 268 27.52 -9.32 -10.32
C THR A 268 28.44 -8.39 -11.11
N ASP A 269 28.89 -8.82 -12.28
CA ASP A 269 29.80 -8.05 -13.13
C ASP A 269 29.12 -6.78 -13.67
N GLU A 270 27.87 -6.86 -14.13
CA GLU A 270 27.11 -5.69 -14.59
C GLU A 270 26.79 -4.74 -13.42
N ALA A 271 26.44 -5.24 -12.23
CA ALA A 271 26.24 -4.40 -11.05
C ALA A 271 27.51 -3.65 -10.65
N LEU A 272 28.67 -4.33 -10.63
CA LEU A 272 29.95 -3.69 -10.32
C LEU A 272 30.37 -2.70 -11.40
N LYS A 273 30.15 -3.02 -12.68
CA LYS A 273 30.41 -2.11 -13.80
C LYS A 273 29.57 -0.85 -13.66
N ALA A 274 28.26 -0.98 -13.42
CA ALA A 274 27.37 0.16 -13.20
C ALA A 274 27.81 1.01 -11.99
N LEU A 275 28.19 0.38 -10.87
CA LEU A 275 28.73 1.09 -9.70
C LEU A 275 30.03 1.84 -10.04
N ASN A 276 30.97 1.19 -10.74
CA ASN A 276 32.26 1.77 -11.10
C ASN A 276 32.15 2.91 -12.14
N GLU A 277 31.13 2.88 -13.00
CA GLU A 277 30.82 3.98 -13.91
C GLU A 277 30.13 5.16 -13.20
N PHE A 278 29.28 4.86 -12.20
CA PHE A 278 28.50 5.84 -11.46
C PHE A 278 29.31 6.56 -10.37
N LEU A 279 30.11 5.85 -9.57
CA LEU A 279 30.86 6.40 -8.43
C LEU A 279 31.73 7.62 -8.77
N PRO A 280 32.46 7.66 -9.90
CA PRO A 280 33.23 8.84 -10.30
C PRO A 280 32.37 10.08 -10.57
N GLN A 281 31.11 9.90 -10.95
CA GLN A 281 30.15 10.97 -11.26
C GLN A 281 29.24 11.31 -10.08
N TYR A 282 29.37 10.58 -8.96
CA TYR A 282 28.47 10.69 -7.81
C TYR A 282 28.45 12.09 -7.22
N ASP A 283 29.62 12.67 -6.96
CA ASP A 283 29.72 13.99 -6.29
C ASP A 283 29.13 15.11 -7.16
N ASP A 284 29.37 15.08 -8.47
CA ASP A 284 28.79 16.05 -9.40
C ASP A 284 27.27 15.88 -9.49
N THR A 285 26.79 14.64 -9.53
CA THR A 285 25.35 14.33 -9.54
C THR A 285 24.66 14.83 -8.27
N VAL A 286 25.24 14.57 -7.09
CA VAL A 286 24.71 15.07 -5.82
C VAL A 286 24.76 16.58 -5.78
N LYS A 287 25.84 17.21 -6.24
CA LYS A 287 25.96 18.67 -6.31
C LYS A 287 24.89 19.29 -7.20
N GLU A 288 24.61 18.72 -8.38
CA GLU A 288 23.54 19.17 -9.27
C GLU A 288 22.14 18.95 -8.69
N MET A 289 21.95 17.92 -7.88
CA MET A 289 20.70 17.66 -7.17
C MET A 289 20.52 18.67 -6.03
N MET A 290 21.53 18.87 -5.19
CA MET A 290 21.50 19.79 -4.04
C MET A 290 21.47 21.27 -4.44
N ALA A 291 21.82 21.60 -5.69
CA ALA A 291 21.65 22.95 -6.25
C ALA A 291 20.18 23.33 -6.48
N GLU A 292 19.26 22.36 -6.54
CA GLU A 292 17.82 22.61 -6.59
C GLU A 292 17.34 23.07 -5.18
N PRO A 293 16.71 24.24 -5.03
CA PRO A 293 16.31 24.79 -3.73
C PRO A 293 15.49 23.80 -2.88
N ASP A 294 14.53 23.12 -3.51
CA ASP A 294 13.65 22.15 -2.85
C ASP A 294 14.42 20.94 -2.30
N MET A 295 15.46 20.48 -3.00
CA MET A 295 16.23 19.32 -2.58
C MET A 295 17.08 19.63 -1.34
N SER A 296 17.59 20.86 -1.25
CA SER A 296 18.33 21.32 -0.08
C SER A 296 17.47 21.42 1.19
N VAL A 297 16.15 21.57 1.04
CA VAL A 297 15.20 21.52 2.17
C VAL A 297 14.95 20.07 2.59
N ILE A 298 14.58 19.20 1.63
CA ILE A 298 14.25 17.80 1.93
C ILE A 298 15.45 17.04 2.50
N LEU A 299 16.63 17.22 1.91
CA LEU A 299 17.88 16.59 2.34
C LEU A 299 18.72 17.54 3.21
N GLY A 300 18.09 18.51 3.85
CA GLY A 300 18.73 19.41 4.79
C GLY A 300 18.95 18.78 6.15
N LYS A 301 19.76 19.44 6.99
CA LYS A 301 20.06 19.04 8.37
C LYS A 301 18.84 18.91 9.29
N ASP A 302 17.74 19.58 8.95
CA ASP A 302 16.50 19.62 9.72
C ASP A 302 15.53 18.49 9.35
N THR A 303 15.85 17.73 8.29
CA THR A 303 15.27 16.39 8.07
C THR A 303 16.10 15.41 8.89
N VAL A 304 15.49 14.73 9.85
CA VAL A 304 16.19 13.90 10.83
C VAL A 304 15.41 12.62 11.08
N LEU A 305 16.12 11.49 11.08
CA LEU A 305 15.66 10.23 11.64
C LEU A 305 16.43 9.95 12.93
N SER A 306 15.73 9.87 14.06
CA SER A 306 16.27 9.42 15.33
C SER A 306 15.74 8.02 15.64
N LEU A 307 16.64 7.12 16.03
CA LEU A 307 16.34 5.73 16.37
C LEU A 307 16.95 5.40 17.72
N ASP A 308 16.14 4.81 18.59
CA ASP A 308 16.62 4.16 19.81
C ASP A 308 16.29 2.67 19.77
N PHE A 309 17.29 1.81 19.85
CA PHE A 309 17.12 0.38 20.04
C PHE A 309 17.59 -0.01 21.44
N PHE A 310 16.74 -0.72 22.19
CA PHE A 310 17.06 -1.20 23.54
C PHE A 310 17.18 -2.71 23.50
N LEU A 311 18.41 -3.20 23.60
CA LEU A 311 18.75 -4.62 23.45
C LEU A 311 19.00 -5.25 24.82
N ASP A 312 18.52 -6.48 25.02
CA ASP A 312 18.88 -7.24 26.22
C ASP A 312 20.24 -7.95 26.08
N SER A 313 20.65 -8.67 27.13
CA SER A 313 21.91 -9.42 27.15
C SER A 313 22.05 -10.50 26.06
N LYS A 314 20.95 -10.90 25.40
CA LYS A 314 20.93 -11.85 24.28
C LYS A 314 20.91 -11.13 22.93
N LEU A 315 21.07 -9.80 22.91
CA LEU A 315 21.00 -8.94 21.74
C LEU A 315 19.60 -8.86 21.12
N GLN A 316 18.56 -9.25 21.86
CA GLN A 316 17.18 -9.13 21.39
C GLN A 316 16.68 -7.72 21.63
N ILE A 317 16.09 -7.09 20.60
CA ILE A 317 15.46 -5.78 20.72
C ILE A 317 14.20 -5.92 21.57
N ARG A 318 14.16 -5.21 22.70
CA ARG A 318 13.05 -5.23 23.66
C ARG A 318 12.23 -3.95 23.62
N LYS A 319 12.83 -2.85 23.20
CA LYS A 319 12.14 -1.60 22.90
C LYS A 319 12.76 -0.94 21.69
N GLN A 320 11.94 -0.22 20.94
CA GLN A 320 12.40 0.62 19.84
C GLN A 320 11.62 1.93 19.86
N ASN A 321 12.31 3.06 19.68
CA ASN A 321 11.68 4.33 19.38
C ASN A 321 12.21 4.84 18.05
N MET A 322 11.34 5.48 17.27
CA MET A 322 11.67 6.10 16.01
C MET A 322 10.97 7.45 15.91
N ASP A 323 11.74 8.50 15.65
CA ASP A 323 11.27 9.84 15.36
C ASP A 323 11.82 10.27 14.01
N LEU A 324 10.96 10.36 12.99
CA LEU A 324 11.32 10.86 11.67
C LEU A 324 10.68 12.24 11.50
N THR A 325 11.47 13.24 11.13
CA THR A 325 11.01 14.55 10.68
C THR A 325 11.51 14.77 9.27
N ILE A 326 10.60 15.02 8.33
CA ILE A 326 10.91 15.40 6.95
C ILE A 326 10.47 16.84 6.73
N GLN A 327 11.39 17.69 6.26
CA GLN A 327 11.07 19.06 5.84
C GLN A 327 10.46 19.05 4.44
N ILE A 328 9.38 19.82 4.26
CA ILE A 328 8.69 19.97 2.98
C ILE A 328 9.01 21.35 2.38
N PRO A 329 9.53 21.43 1.15
CA PRO A 329 9.79 22.69 0.46
C PRO A 329 8.53 23.54 0.36
N GLN A 330 8.64 24.82 0.71
CA GLN A 330 7.51 25.73 0.69
C GLN A 330 7.34 26.34 -0.71
N GLY A 331 6.09 26.34 -1.20
CA GLY A 331 5.71 26.88 -2.50
C GLY A 331 4.22 27.21 -2.55
N GLU A 332 3.77 27.81 -3.64
CA GLU A 332 2.35 28.12 -3.84
C GLU A 332 1.51 26.84 -3.78
N GLY A 333 0.47 26.84 -2.95
CA GLY A 333 -0.43 25.70 -2.79
C GLY A 333 0.12 24.51 -1.99
N VAL A 334 1.26 24.64 -1.30
CA VAL A 334 1.78 23.59 -0.41
C VAL A 334 1.28 23.83 1.02
N PRO A 335 0.38 22.97 1.57
CA PRO A 335 -0.28 23.24 2.84
C PRO A 335 0.52 22.76 4.07
N VAL A 336 1.63 22.04 3.88
CA VAL A 336 2.41 21.44 4.97
C VAL A 336 3.88 21.83 4.86
N LYS A 337 4.53 22.06 6.00
CA LYS A 337 5.97 22.34 6.07
C LYS A 337 6.80 21.20 6.61
N GLN A 338 6.20 20.30 7.38
CA GLN A 338 6.87 19.11 7.88
C GLN A 338 5.92 17.93 7.91
N VAL A 339 6.49 16.75 7.70
CA VAL A 339 5.86 15.47 8.03
C VAL A 339 6.68 14.87 9.15
N LYS A 340 6.03 14.55 10.26
CA LYS A 340 6.65 13.84 11.37
C LYS A 340 5.99 12.48 11.53
N VAL A 341 6.81 11.48 11.81
CA VAL A 341 6.36 10.12 12.13
C VAL A 341 7.01 9.73 13.44
N HIS A 342 6.19 9.36 14.41
CA HIS A 342 6.63 8.83 15.70
C HIS A 342 6.16 7.39 15.82
N SER A 343 7.07 6.50 16.19
CA SER A 343 6.77 5.11 16.48
C SER A 343 7.50 4.65 17.72
N GLN A 344 6.82 3.86 18.55
CA GLN A 344 7.42 3.17 19.68
C GLN A 344 6.90 1.74 19.73
N SER A 345 7.75 0.82 20.15
CA SER A 345 7.37 -0.57 20.39
C SER A 345 8.07 -1.15 21.61
N GLU A 346 7.41 -2.09 22.26
CA GLU A 346 7.98 -2.94 23.29
C GLU A 346 7.69 -4.40 22.97
N THR A 347 8.66 -5.28 23.18
CA THR A 347 8.55 -6.72 22.92
C THR A 347 8.99 -7.51 24.15
N TRP A 348 8.20 -8.50 24.54
CA TRP A 348 8.47 -9.40 25.67
C TRP A 348 8.08 -10.84 25.35
N ASN A 349 8.35 -11.76 26.28
CA ASN A 349 8.14 -13.20 26.09
C ASN A 349 8.75 -13.75 24.78
N VAL A 350 9.89 -13.17 24.38
CA VAL A 350 10.60 -13.54 23.16
C VAL A 350 11.09 -14.98 23.25
N ASN A 351 10.72 -15.80 22.28
CA ASN A 351 10.99 -17.23 22.22
C ASN A 351 10.49 -18.01 23.45
N GLN A 352 9.45 -17.51 24.12
CA GLN A 352 8.70 -18.21 25.17
C GLN A 352 7.35 -18.70 24.63
N PRO A 353 6.67 -19.66 25.30
CA PRO A 353 5.30 -20.04 24.92
C PRO A 353 4.36 -18.83 24.96
N VAL A 354 3.71 -18.56 23.82
CA VAL A 354 2.71 -17.50 23.65
C VAL A 354 1.44 -18.14 23.11
N SER A 355 0.29 -17.75 23.63
CA SER A 355 -1.01 -18.13 23.07
C SER A 355 -1.62 -16.93 22.35
N VAL A 356 -2.14 -17.17 21.15
CA VAL A 356 -2.85 -16.16 20.36
C VAL A 356 -4.29 -16.00 20.83
N ASN A 357 -4.81 -14.79 20.73
CA ASN A 357 -6.23 -14.53 20.89
C ASN A 357 -6.88 -14.63 19.52
N LYS A 358 -7.66 -15.67 19.26
CA LYS A 358 -8.37 -15.81 17.98
C LYS A 358 -9.60 -14.91 17.94
N VAL A 359 -9.86 -14.32 16.78
CA VAL A 359 -11.14 -13.63 16.52
C VAL A 359 -12.28 -14.62 16.67
N ASP A 360 -13.34 -14.24 17.40
CA ASP A 360 -14.52 -15.07 17.59
C ASP A 360 -15.38 -15.11 16.32
N THR A 361 -15.34 -16.22 15.61
CA THR A 361 -16.11 -16.48 14.38
C THR A 361 -17.37 -17.32 14.62
N SER A 362 -17.70 -17.65 15.88
CA SER A 362 -18.78 -18.59 16.21
C SER A 362 -20.19 -18.14 15.80
N LYS A 363 -20.39 -16.82 15.61
CA LYS A 363 -21.68 -16.21 15.23
C LYS A 363 -21.84 -16.01 13.71
N GLY A 364 -20.94 -16.59 12.92
CA GLY A 364 -20.87 -16.40 11.48
C GLY A 364 -19.85 -15.33 11.10
N VAL A 365 -19.51 -15.32 9.82
CA VAL A 365 -18.44 -14.50 9.24
C VAL A 365 -18.92 -13.91 7.92
N TRP A 366 -18.30 -12.80 7.53
CA TRP A 366 -18.35 -12.32 6.17
C TRP A 366 -17.10 -12.76 5.44
N GLU A 367 -17.27 -13.50 4.34
CA GLU A 367 -16.20 -13.91 3.44
C GLU A 367 -16.33 -13.08 2.14
N PRO A 368 -15.68 -11.92 2.04
CA PRO A 368 -15.73 -11.11 0.83
C PRO A 368 -15.09 -11.83 -0.35
N SER A 369 -15.55 -11.55 -1.57
CA SER A 369 -14.82 -11.98 -2.76
C SER A 369 -13.47 -11.27 -2.81
N PHE A 370 -12.40 -12.02 -3.13
CA PHE A 370 -11.05 -11.46 -3.17
C PHE A 370 -10.89 -10.33 -4.20
N ILE A 371 -11.73 -10.33 -5.24
CA ILE A 371 -11.81 -9.28 -6.27
C ILE A 371 -13.18 -8.63 -6.18
N GLY A 372 -13.22 -7.30 -6.22
CA GLY A 372 -14.46 -6.55 -6.47
C GLY A 372 -15.34 -6.28 -5.25
N VAL A 373 -14.78 -6.21 -4.03
CA VAL A 373 -15.52 -5.70 -2.87
C VAL A 373 -15.87 -4.24 -3.11
N THR A 374 -17.16 -3.94 -3.09
CA THR A 374 -17.69 -2.61 -3.33
C THR A 374 -17.90 -1.84 -2.02
N PRO A 375 -17.91 -0.50 -2.03
CA PRO A 375 -18.25 0.28 -0.84
C PRO A 375 -19.61 -0.09 -0.24
N GLY A 376 -20.61 -0.42 -1.06
CA GLY A 376 -21.93 -0.81 -0.58
C GLY A 376 -21.97 -2.21 0.02
N GLU A 377 -21.16 -3.14 -0.48
CA GLU A 377 -20.95 -4.42 0.20
C GLU A 377 -20.41 -4.20 1.61
N VAL A 378 -19.33 -3.43 1.77
CA VAL A 378 -18.76 -3.09 3.09
C VAL A 378 -19.83 -2.54 4.01
N ILE A 379 -20.61 -1.55 3.56
CA ILE A 379 -21.61 -0.86 4.37
C ILE A 379 -22.74 -1.79 4.83
N ARG A 380 -23.15 -2.77 4.02
CA ARG A 380 -24.17 -3.77 4.43
C ARG A 380 -23.70 -4.64 5.60
N HIS A 381 -22.39 -4.76 5.78
CA HIS A 381 -21.78 -5.49 6.88
C HIS A 381 -21.44 -4.60 8.09
N LEU A 382 -21.88 -3.34 8.10
CA LEU A 382 -21.71 -2.42 9.23
C LEU A 382 -23.02 -2.21 10.00
N ASP A 383 -22.91 -2.04 11.32
CA ASP A 383 -23.99 -1.48 12.12
C ASP A 383 -24.15 -0.01 11.77
N ALA A 384 -25.32 0.37 11.24
CA ALA A 384 -25.65 1.75 10.86
C ALA A 384 -25.52 2.78 12.00
N LYS A 385 -25.46 2.33 13.27
CA LYS A 385 -25.26 3.20 14.43
C LYS A 385 -23.80 3.30 14.87
N SER A 386 -22.91 2.49 14.30
CA SER A 386 -21.50 2.46 14.69
C SER A 386 -20.75 3.73 14.26
N ASP A 387 -19.66 4.01 14.95
CA ASP A 387 -18.75 5.08 14.56
C ASP A 387 -18.05 4.78 13.25
N LEU A 388 -17.73 3.50 12.98
CA LEU A 388 -17.16 3.06 11.71
C LEU A 388 -18.11 3.34 10.53
N TYR A 389 -19.41 3.09 10.68
CA TYR A 389 -20.40 3.41 9.65
C TYR A 389 -20.42 4.90 9.33
N ARG A 390 -20.50 5.76 10.35
CA ARG A 390 -20.49 7.23 10.16
C ARG A 390 -19.17 7.71 9.56
N LEU A 391 -18.04 7.18 10.03
CA LEU A 391 -16.74 7.52 9.48
C LEU A 391 -16.68 7.23 7.98
N LEU A 392 -17.14 6.05 7.55
CA LEU A 392 -17.05 5.66 6.15
C LEU A 392 -18.09 6.39 5.27
N THR A 393 -19.30 6.62 5.78
CA THR A 393 -20.40 7.18 4.98
C THR A 393 -20.49 8.71 5.05
N GLU A 394 -20.29 9.31 6.22
CA GLU A 394 -20.46 10.76 6.44
C GLU A 394 -19.13 11.51 6.28
N ASP A 395 -18.06 11.02 6.90
CA ASP A 395 -16.76 11.70 6.91
C ASP A 395 -15.96 11.40 5.63
N ALA A 396 -15.78 10.11 5.30
CA ALA A 396 -15.01 9.66 4.13
C ALA A 396 -15.83 9.57 2.84
N LYS A 397 -17.16 9.52 2.94
CA LYS A 397 -18.10 9.49 1.81
C LYS A 397 -17.79 8.41 0.77
N ILE A 398 -17.44 7.20 1.22
CA ILE A 398 -16.99 6.11 0.32
C ILE A 398 -18.04 5.66 -0.70
N THR A 399 -19.31 6.03 -0.51
CA THR A 399 -20.42 5.72 -1.41
C THR A 399 -20.64 6.74 -2.52
N GLN A 400 -20.08 7.94 -2.35
CA GLN A 400 -20.29 9.06 -3.26
C GLN A 400 -19.67 8.72 -4.61
N LYS A 401 -20.45 8.91 -5.69
CA LYS A 401 -19.99 8.68 -7.06
C LYS A 401 -20.40 9.84 -7.93
N GLN A 402 -19.52 10.23 -8.84
CA GLN A 402 -19.81 11.20 -9.89
C GLN A 402 -19.37 10.62 -11.23
N ILE A 403 -20.30 10.63 -12.19
CA ILE A 403 -20.07 10.13 -13.54
C ILE A 403 -20.36 11.27 -14.49
N SER A 404 -19.42 11.51 -15.41
CA SER A 404 -19.55 12.53 -16.45
C SER A 404 -19.52 11.87 -17.82
N LEU A 405 -20.52 12.16 -18.66
CA LEU A 405 -20.66 11.63 -20.02
C LEU A 405 -20.86 12.79 -21.00
N THR A 406 -20.04 12.87 -22.05
CA THR A 406 -20.23 13.86 -23.11
C THR A 406 -21.33 13.44 -24.09
N THR A 407 -22.00 14.41 -24.71
CA THR A 407 -22.89 14.21 -25.87
C THR A 407 -22.26 14.66 -27.19
N ARG A 408 -20.99 15.07 -27.19
CA ARG A 408 -20.25 15.48 -28.40
C ARG A 408 -19.88 14.23 -29.21
N GLN A 409 -20.53 14.00 -30.34
CA GLN A 409 -20.14 12.95 -31.28
C GLN A 409 -18.90 13.39 -32.05
N ASN A 410 -17.88 12.54 -32.11
CA ASN A 410 -16.65 12.72 -32.90
C ASN A 410 -15.86 14.00 -32.56
N ALA A 411 -15.23 14.04 -31.37
CA ALA A 411 -14.13 14.97 -31.12
C ALA A 411 -12.89 14.46 -31.89
N GLU A 412 -12.83 14.72 -33.20
CA GLU A 412 -11.78 14.23 -34.11
C GLU A 412 -10.38 14.87 -33.92
N ASP A 413 -10.17 15.72 -32.90
CA ASP A 413 -8.92 16.51 -32.77
C ASP A 413 -8.28 16.51 -31.37
N ASP A 414 -8.69 15.63 -30.44
CA ASP A 414 -8.06 15.54 -29.12
C ASP A 414 -7.44 14.14 -28.94
N ASP A 415 -6.16 14.02 -29.28
CA ASP A 415 -5.34 12.79 -29.24
C ASP A 415 -5.26 12.12 -27.85
N ASP A 416 -5.89 12.70 -26.81
CA ASP A 416 -5.81 12.25 -25.41
C ASP A 416 -7.16 11.73 -24.84
N TYR A 417 -8.27 11.78 -25.59
CA TYR A 417 -9.60 11.38 -25.08
C TYR A 417 -9.95 9.91 -25.41
N TRP A 418 -9.28 8.98 -24.74
CA TRP A 418 -9.47 7.53 -24.91
C TRP A 418 -10.84 7.04 -24.39
N TYR A 419 -11.54 6.22 -25.20
CA TYR A 419 -12.43 5.09 -24.82
C TYR A 419 -13.49 5.27 -23.71
N TYR A 420 -14.12 6.43 -23.54
CA TYR A 420 -15.31 6.53 -22.67
C TYR A 420 -16.60 6.51 -23.51
N PRO A 421 -17.58 5.66 -23.19
CA PRO A 421 -18.81 5.60 -23.95
C PRO A 421 -19.61 6.90 -23.77
N GLU A 422 -20.14 7.44 -24.87
CA GLU A 422 -20.83 8.74 -24.89
C GLU A 422 -22.32 8.62 -24.52
N ALA A 423 -22.92 9.72 -24.06
CA ALA A 423 -24.37 9.85 -24.01
C ALA A 423 -24.89 10.29 -25.39
N ILE A 424 -26.09 9.85 -25.77
CA ILE A 424 -26.67 10.14 -27.09
C ILE A 424 -28.05 10.80 -26.94
N ILE A 425 -28.42 11.67 -27.89
CA ILE A 425 -29.74 12.29 -27.90
C ILE A 425 -30.61 11.63 -28.97
N VAL A 426 -31.72 11.02 -28.55
CA VAL A 426 -32.70 10.37 -29.43
C VAL A 426 -34.06 10.98 -29.20
N ASN A 427 -34.67 11.57 -30.23
CA ASN A 427 -35.99 12.23 -30.15
C ASN A 427 -36.09 13.19 -28.96
N ASN A 428 -35.09 14.07 -28.81
CA ASN A 428 -34.99 15.03 -27.69
C ASN A 428 -34.93 14.38 -26.29
N THR A 429 -34.55 13.10 -26.20
CA THR A 429 -34.31 12.36 -24.96
C THR A 429 -32.84 12.01 -24.87
N THR A 430 -32.18 12.40 -23.78
CA THR A 430 -30.81 11.97 -23.48
C THR A 430 -30.81 10.52 -23.03
N MET A 431 -30.04 9.69 -23.71
CA MET A 431 -29.88 8.27 -23.48
C MET A 431 -28.44 7.98 -23.05
N VAL A 432 -28.26 7.13 -22.05
CA VAL A 432 -26.93 6.80 -21.50
C VAL A 432 -26.62 5.30 -21.61
N PRO A 433 -25.35 4.92 -21.79
CA PRO A 433 -24.92 3.53 -21.86
C PRO A 433 -25.06 2.87 -20.49
N ILE A 434 -26.11 2.05 -20.32
CA ILE A 434 -26.51 1.55 -18.99
C ILE A 434 -25.45 0.65 -18.34
N LYS A 435 -24.71 -0.14 -19.14
CA LYS A 435 -23.65 -1.01 -18.60
C LYS A 435 -22.55 -0.18 -17.95
N TYR A 436 -22.09 0.86 -18.62
CA TYR A 436 -21.04 1.74 -18.11
C TYR A 436 -21.49 2.49 -16.86
N VAL A 437 -22.67 3.10 -16.91
CA VAL A 437 -23.20 3.84 -15.75
C VAL A 437 -23.40 2.91 -14.54
N ALA A 438 -23.93 1.71 -14.76
CA ALA A 438 -24.12 0.75 -13.69
C ALA A 438 -22.80 0.27 -13.07
N ASP A 439 -21.79 0.02 -13.89
CA ASP A 439 -20.45 -0.37 -13.44
C ASP A 439 -19.80 0.73 -12.58
N GLN A 440 -19.89 1.99 -13.02
CA GLN A 440 -19.40 3.15 -12.25
C GLN A 440 -20.17 3.36 -10.92
N LEU A 441 -21.41 2.87 -10.84
CA LEU A 441 -22.23 2.86 -9.63
C LEU A 441 -22.11 1.54 -8.84
N ASP A 442 -21.12 0.71 -9.15
CA ASP A 442 -20.81 -0.57 -8.49
C ASP A 442 -21.92 -1.63 -8.60
N ALA A 443 -22.87 -1.47 -9.52
CA ALA A 443 -24.01 -2.36 -9.65
C ALA A 443 -23.63 -3.68 -10.33
N GLN A 444 -24.13 -4.80 -9.81
CA GLN A 444 -23.91 -6.11 -10.42
C GLN A 444 -24.75 -6.27 -11.69
N LEU A 445 -24.18 -6.84 -12.75
CA LEU A 445 -24.84 -7.01 -14.04
C LEU A 445 -24.96 -8.48 -14.45
N LYS A 446 -26.15 -8.86 -14.93
CA LYS A 446 -26.39 -10.17 -15.54
C LYS A 446 -27.15 -10.03 -16.85
N TRP A 447 -26.51 -10.39 -17.96
CA TRP A 447 -27.12 -10.43 -19.28
C TRP A 447 -27.69 -11.82 -19.60
N ASN A 448 -28.89 -11.86 -20.17
CA ASN A 448 -29.47 -13.04 -20.78
C ASN A 448 -29.64 -12.81 -22.29
N GLY A 449 -28.74 -13.43 -23.08
CA GLY A 449 -28.73 -13.29 -24.53
C GLY A 449 -29.93 -13.90 -25.24
N ALA A 450 -30.56 -14.93 -24.66
CA ALA A 450 -31.74 -15.58 -25.25
C ALA A 450 -32.99 -14.71 -25.13
N THR A 451 -33.17 -14.00 -24.01
CA THR A 451 -34.32 -13.12 -23.78
C THR A 451 -34.03 -11.66 -24.07
N LYS A 452 -32.79 -11.32 -24.47
CA LYS A 452 -32.28 -9.95 -24.66
C LYS A 452 -32.54 -9.05 -23.46
N GLN A 453 -32.31 -9.60 -22.27
CA GLN A 453 -32.65 -8.96 -21.00
C GLN A 453 -31.40 -8.71 -20.17
N LEU A 454 -31.25 -7.48 -19.69
CA LEU A 454 -30.23 -7.11 -18.70
C LEU A 454 -30.89 -6.99 -17.34
N THR A 455 -30.32 -7.68 -16.35
CA THR A 455 -30.66 -7.52 -14.94
C THR A 455 -29.53 -6.79 -14.26
N LEU A 456 -29.83 -5.74 -13.51
CA LEU A 456 -28.89 -5.02 -12.67
C LEU A 456 -29.32 -5.11 -11.22
N VAL A 457 -28.36 -5.16 -10.30
CA VAL A 457 -28.61 -5.07 -8.86
C VAL A 457 -27.75 -3.93 -8.32
N GLU A 458 -28.41 -2.88 -7.85
CA GLU A 458 -27.72 -1.74 -7.24
C GLU A 458 -27.03 -2.14 -5.94
N ASP A 459 -25.86 -1.57 -5.68
CA ASP A 459 -24.96 -2.05 -4.65
C ASP A 459 -25.41 -1.73 -3.21
N LEU A 460 -25.94 -0.53 -2.95
CA LEU A 460 -26.25 -0.07 -1.59
C LEU A 460 -27.57 -0.62 -1.06
N LYS A 461 -28.63 -0.54 -1.87
CA LYS A 461 -30.02 -0.89 -1.50
C LYS A 461 -30.43 -2.26 -2.00
N GLY A 462 -29.66 -2.87 -2.92
CA GLY A 462 -30.03 -4.13 -3.56
C GLY A 462 -31.16 -4.00 -4.59
N THR A 463 -31.46 -2.78 -5.04
CA THR A 463 -32.54 -2.50 -5.99
C THR A 463 -32.36 -3.34 -7.26
N ARG A 464 -33.37 -4.16 -7.59
CA ARG A 464 -33.32 -5.03 -8.76
C ARG A 464 -33.95 -4.35 -9.96
N ILE A 465 -33.14 -4.12 -10.98
CA ILE A 465 -33.55 -3.44 -12.22
C ILE A 465 -33.55 -4.46 -13.35
N VAL A 466 -34.63 -4.52 -14.13
CA VAL A 466 -34.74 -5.39 -15.30
C VAL A 466 -35.11 -4.56 -16.52
N ILE A 467 -34.26 -4.59 -17.54
CA ILE A 467 -34.49 -3.94 -18.83
C ILE A 467 -34.39 -4.96 -19.95
N LYS A 468 -35.12 -4.72 -21.04
CA LYS A 468 -35.11 -5.58 -22.22
C LYS A 468 -34.88 -4.75 -23.47
N GLU A 469 -33.99 -5.21 -24.33
CA GLU A 469 -33.67 -4.58 -25.61
C GLU A 469 -34.96 -4.36 -26.44
N GLY A 470 -35.12 -3.14 -26.98
CA GLY A 470 -36.28 -2.74 -27.78
C GLY A 470 -37.57 -2.46 -26.98
N SER A 471 -37.60 -2.76 -25.68
CA SER A 471 -38.78 -2.57 -24.84
C SER A 471 -38.92 -1.11 -24.38
N LYS A 472 -40.15 -0.59 -24.36
CA LYS A 472 -40.51 0.64 -23.61
C LYS A 472 -40.87 0.37 -22.15
N GLN A 473 -40.82 -0.87 -21.71
CA GLN A 473 -41.08 -1.26 -20.32
C GLN A 473 -39.80 -1.77 -19.67
N ALA A 474 -39.58 -1.31 -18.45
CA ALA A 474 -38.56 -1.79 -17.52
C ALA A 474 -39.22 -2.18 -16.19
N SER A 475 -38.47 -2.79 -15.28
CA SER A 475 -38.92 -3.05 -13.92
C SER A 475 -37.88 -2.62 -12.88
N ILE A 476 -38.36 -2.04 -11.77
CA ILE A 476 -37.59 -1.70 -10.57
C ILE A 476 -38.28 -2.42 -9.40
N ASP A 477 -37.57 -3.32 -8.72
CA ASP A 477 -38.10 -4.18 -7.63
C ASP A 477 -39.42 -4.86 -7.98
N GLY A 478 -39.54 -5.37 -9.21
CA GLY A 478 -40.73 -6.05 -9.70
C GLY A 478 -41.88 -5.13 -10.12
N LYS A 479 -41.79 -3.82 -9.87
CA LYS A 479 -42.77 -2.82 -10.36
C LYS A 479 -42.44 -2.41 -11.79
N THR A 480 -43.41 -2.42 -12.68
CA THR A 480 -43.23 -2.02 -14.09
C THR A 480 -43.19 -0.50 -14.22
N VAL A 481 -42.21 0.00 -14.99
CA VAL A 481 -42.04 1.42 -15.32
C VAL A 481 -42.03 1.59 -16.84
N THR A 482 -42.73 2.61 -17.35
CA THR A 482 -42.72 2.94 -18.78
C THR A 482 -41.63 3.97 -19.07
N LEU A 483 -40.76 3.64 -20.02
CA LEU A 483 -39.66 4.47 -20.48
C LEU A 483 -40.13 5.49 -21.52
N THR A 484 -39.53 6.68 -21.50
CA THR A 484 -39.81 7.75 -22.48
C THR A 484 -39.35 7.38 -23.90
N GLN A 485 -38.25 6.64 -24.01
CA GLN A 485 -37.77 5.99 -25.24
C GLN A 485 -37.55 4.49 -24.97
N PRO A 486 -37.70 3.62 -25.99
CA PRO A 486 -37.36 2.20 -25.82
C PRO A 486 -35.87 2.04 -25.49
N VAL A 487 -35.50 0.92 -24.88
CA VAL A 487 -34.09 0.54 -24.74
C VAL A 487 -33.50 0.32 -26.14
N ILE A 488 -32.44 1.06 -26.48
CA ILE A 488 -31.80 1.01 -27.80
C ILE A 488 -30.51 0.20 -27.68
N ASN A 489 -30.24 -0.66 -28.63
CA ASN A 489 -28.91 -1.26 -28.81
C ASN A 489 -28.17 -0.49 -29.90
N ARG A 490 -27.03 0.08 -29.55
CA ARG A 490 -26.13 0.77 -30.49
C ARG A 490 -24.74 0.17 -30.30
N ASP A 491 -24.25 -0.48 -31.35
CA ASP A 491 -22.91 -1.10 -31.40
C ASP A 491 -22.64 -2.07 -30.24
N GLY A 492 -23.66 -2.84 -29.85
CA GLY A 492 -23.58 -3.82 -28.76
C GLY A 492 -23.80 -3.24 -27.35
N SER A 493 -23.93 -1.92 -27.23
CA SER A 493 -24.22 -1.24 -25.96
C SER A 493 -25.70 -0.90 -25.85
N LEU A 494 -26.31 -1.20 -24.69
CA LEU A 494 -27.68 -0.81 -24.39
C LEU A 494 -27.74 0.61 -23.84
N TYR A 495 -28.64 1.40 -24.41
CA TYR A 495 -28.90 2.79 -24.04
C TYR A 495 -30.29 2.91 -23.45
N VAL A 496 -30.38 3.60 -22.31
CA VAL A 496 -31.64 3.86 -21.60
C VAL A 496 -31.82 5.35 -21.33
N PRO A 497 -33.04 5.86 -21.16
CA PRO A 497 -33.25 7.27 -20.82
C PRO A 497 -32.54 7.66 -19.52
N LEU A 498 -31.85 8.80 -19.51
CA LEU A 498 -31.11 9.30 -18.34
C LEU A 498 -32.00 9.41 -17.08
N ARG A 499 -33.24 9.89 -17.24
CA ARG A 499 -34.19 10.00 -16.11
C ARG A 499 -34.54 8.64 -15.50
N PHE A 500 -34.60 7.57 -16.30
CA PHE A 500 -34.82 6.23 -15.76
C PHE A 500 -33.65 5.79 -14.88
N VAL A 501 -32.40 6.15 -15.22
CA VAL A 501 -31.24 5.87 -14.36
C VAL A 501 -31.36 6.60 -13.04
N ALA A 502 -31.75 7.88 -13.05
CA ALA A 502 -31.97 8.67 -11.84
C ALA A 502 -32.97 7.98 -10.89
N ASP A 503 -34.12 7.56 -11.43
CA ASP A 503 -35.16 6.89 -10.65
C ASP A 503 -34.73 5.50 -10.16
N ALA A 504 -34.02 4.74 -11.00
CA ALA A 504 -33.63 3.36 -10.72
C ALA A 504 -32.49 3.24 -9.70
N PHE A 505 -31.53 4.16 -9.74
CA PHE A 505 -30.36 4.17 -8.85
C PHE A 505 -30.47 5.21 -7.72
N GLY A 506 -31.51 6.05 -7.72
CA GLY A 506 -31.66 7.13 -6.75
C GLY A 506 -30.59 8.21 -6.89
N THR A 507 -30.13 8.45 -8.11
CA THR A 507 -29.07 9.43 -8.40
C THR A 507 -29.64 10.77 -8.83
N LYS A 508 -28.87 11.84 -8.60
CA LYS A 508 -29.12 13.15 -9.21
C LYS A 508 -28.52 13.14 -10.61
N VAL A 509 -29.26 13.66 -11.57
CA VAL A 509 -28.78 13.76 -12.96
C VAL A 509 -28.96 15.17 -13.47
N ASN A 510 -27.93 15.67 -14.15
CA ASN A 510 -27.94 16.96 -14.81
C ASN A 510 -27.48 16.81 -16.27
N TRP A 511 -28.00 17.65 -17.15
CA TRP A 511 -27.46 17.81 -18.50
C TRP A 511 -27.17 19.29 -18.73
N ASP A 512 -25.89 19.61 -18.84
CA ASP A 512 -25.41 20.92 -19.22
C ASP A 512 -25.35 21.03 -20.74
N LYS A 513 -26.20 21.88 -21.30
CA LYS A 513 -26.28 22.09 -22.74
C LYS A 513 -25.07 22.85 -23.30
N SER A 514 -24.53 23.81 -22.54
CA SER A 514 -23.34 24.58 -22.95
C SER A 514 -22.14 23.68 -23.07
N GLU A 515 -21.92 22.85 -22.06
CA GLU A 515 -20.77 21.95 -22.01
C GLU A 515 -20.99 20.65 -22.78
N GLN A 516 -22.24 20.35 -23.17
CA GLN A 516 -22.63 19.06 -23.76
C GLN A 516 -22.29 17.90 -22.81
N LEU A 517 -22.56 18.10 -21.52
CA LEU A 517 -22.12 17.21 -20.45
C LEU A 517 -23.31 16.70 -19.65
N VAL A 518 -23.40 15.39 -19.50
CA VAL A 518 -24.31 14.73 -18.55
C VAL A 518 -23.52 14.43 -17.29
N THR A 519 -24.06 14.82 -16.14
CA THR A 519 -23.52 14.47 -14.82
C THR A 519 -24.51 13.58 -14.09
N ILE A 520 -24.03 12.49 -13.50
CA ILE A 520 -24.79 11.56 -12.66
C ILE A 520 -24.09 11.49 -11.31
N GLU A 521 -24.82 11.79 -10.24
CA GLU A 521 -24.27 11.87 -8.89
C GLU A 521 -25.06 10.96 -7.94
N ARG A 522 -24.34 10.11 -7.22
CA ARG A 522 -24.84 9.39 -6.05
C ARG A 522 -24.27 10.09 -4.82
N GLU A 523 -25.17 10.52 -3.92
CA GLU A 523 -24.78 11.09 -2.63
C GLU A 523 -24.30 10.02 -1.66
#